data_AF-A0A2V9P9N7-F1
#
_entry.id   AF-A0A2V9P9N7-F1
#
_cell.length_a   1.000
_cell.length_b   1.000
_cell.length_c   1.000
_cell.angle_alpha   90.00
_cell.angle_beta   90.00
_cell.angle_gamma   90.00
#
_symmetry.space_group_name_H-M   'P 1'
#
loop_
_entity.id
_entity.type
_entity.pdbx_description
1 polymer ?
#
loop_
_entity_poly.entity_id
_entity_poly.type
_entity_poly.pdbx_seq_one_letter_code
_entity_poly.pdbx_strand_id
1 'polypeptide(L)'
;MWERTLSPARRTKTPQRIANPGCPTLPDNVSARIQTSKVRLLEGALECARAGYIPAGLKANREFAECMVTYEDKISDDLKALLFDPQTAGGLLISVQKESVADLIQALAARGVSVAEIGSVQPRTKVLIEVAP
;
A
#
# COMPACT_ATOMS: atom_id res chain seq x y z
N MET A 1 0.30 16.33 -30.15
CA MET A 1 -0.70 15.93 -31.15
C MET A 1 -0.35 14.51 -31.57
N TRP A 2 -0.96 13.51 -30.93
CA TRP A 2 -0.87 12.12 -31.34
C TRP A 2 -2.27 11.54 -31.28
N GLU A 3 -2.80 11.25 -32.46
CA GLU A 3 -4.15 10.77 -32.69
C GLU A 3 -4.29 9.28 -32.39
N ARG A 4 -5.54 8.94 -32.08
CA ARG A 4 -6.07 7.60 -31.82
C ARG A 4 -6.24 6.84 -33.13
N THR A 5 -5.93 5.54 -33.10
CA THR A 5 -6.72 4.56 -33.85
C THR A 5 -6.93 3.30 -32.99
N LEU A 6 -8.18 2.85 -32.99
CA LEU A 6 -8.88 2.08 -31.96
C LEU A 6 -8.77 0.56 -32.12
N SER A 7 -9.04 -0.18 -31.04
CA SER A 7 -9.89 -1.38 -31.13
C SER A 7 -10.79 -1.50 -29.88
N PRO A 8 -12.10 -1.82 -30.02
CA PRO A 8 -13.07 -1.77 -28.95
C PRO A 8 -13.09 -3.09 -28.18
N ALA A 9 -12.29 -3.19 -27.12
CA ALA A 9 -12.48 -4.25 -26.14
C ALA A 9 -13.74 -3.94 -25.31
N ARG A 10 -14.74 -4.81 -25.44
CA ARG A 10 -16.01 -4.82 -24.68
C ARG A 10 -15.77 -4.45 -23.22
N ARG A 11 -16.37 -3.34 -22.77
CA ARG A 11 -16.63 -3.11 -21.34
C ARG A 11 -17.62 -4.18 -20.88
N THR A 12 -17.12 -5.32 -20.43
CA THR A 12 -17.90 -6.18 -19.55
C THR A 12 -18.12 -5.37 -18.27
N LYS A 13 -19.38 -4.98 -18.03
CA LYS A 13 -19.79 -4.41 -16.75
C LYS A 13 -19.59 -5.52 -15.71
N THR A 14 -18.41 -5.59 -15.11
CA THR A 14 -18.24 -6.27 -13.83
C THR A 14 -19.20 -5.55 -12.88
N PRO A 15 -20.05 -6.26 -12.12
CA PRO A 15 -20.92 -5.62 -11.15
C PRO A 15 -20.01 -4.98 -10.10
N GLN A 16 -19.74 -3.68 -10.26
CA GLN A 16 -19.16 -2.86 -9.22
C GLN A 16 -20.22 -2.80 -8.14
N ARG A 17 -20.14 -3.76 -7.21
CA ARG A 17 -20.79 -3.68 -5.90
C ARG A 17 -20.40 -2.30 -5.39
N ILE A 18 -21.41 -1.47 -5.12
CA ILE A 18 -21.26 -0.06 -4.73
C ILE A 18 -20.10 0.01 -3.74
N ALA A 19 -18.95 0.50 -4.20
CA ALA A 19 -17.86 0.83 -3.31
C ALA A 19 -18.45 1.81 -2.31
N ASN A 20 -18.20 1.60 -1.01
CA ASN A 20 -18.62 2.56 0.00
C ASN A 20 -18.19 3.96 -0.47
N PRO A 21 -19.11 4.90 -0.77
CA PRO A 21 -18.80 6.07 -1.59
C PRO A 21 -17.77 7.04 -0.98
N GLY A 22 -17.36 6.83 0.27
CA GLY A 22 -16.24 7.52 0.92
C GLY A 22 -14.95 6.72 1.04
N CYS A 23 -14.91 5.46 0.57
CA CYS A 23 -13.73 4.61 0.63
C CYS A 23 -12.79 4.93 -0.56
N PRO A 24 -11.50 5.19 -0.32
CA PRO A 24 -10.53 5.41 -1.38
C PRO A 24 -10.37 4.19 -2.30
N THR A 25 -9.87 4.43 -3.51
CA THR A 25 -9.70 3.41 -4.55
C THR A 25 -8.26 3.36 -5.08
N LEU A 26 -7.89 2.19 -5.60
CA LEU A 26 -6.71 2.02 -6.46
C LEU A 26 -7.15 2.08 -7.93
N PRO A 27 -6.23 2.19 -8.90
CA PRO A 27 -6.55 2.00 -10.30
C PRO A 27 -7.33 0.69 -10.54
N ASP A 28 -8.34 0.74 -11.40
CA ASP A 28 -9.38 -0.30 -11.52
C ASP A 28 -8.85 -1.73 -11.77
N ASN A 29 -7.64 -1.86 -12.31
CA ASN A 29 -7.05 -3.12 -12.76
C ASN A 29 -5.99 -3.71 -11.81
N VAL A 30 -5.76 -3.10 -10.64
CA VAL A 30 -4.70 -3.57 -9.73
C VAL A 30 -5.17 -3.76 -8.29
N SER A 31 -4.40 -4.55 -7.56
CA SER A 31 -4.43 -4.65 -6.10
C SER A 31 -3.00 -4.64 -5.57
N ALA A 32 -2.81 -4.31 -4.30
CA ALA A 32 -1.49 -4.30 -3.68
C ALA A 32 -1.42 -5.38 -2.59
N ARG A 33 -0.23 -5.97 -2.43
CA ARG A 33 0.10 -6.85 -1.30
C ARG A 33 1.29 -6.24 -0.56
N ILE A 34 1.15 -5.98 0.73
CA ILE A 34 2.18 -5.40 1.60
C ILE A 34 2.66 -6.48 2.57
N GLN A 35 3.97 -6.62 2.72
CA GLN A 35 4.64 -7.57 3.63
C GLN A 35 5.20 -6.82 4.83
N THR A 36 4.55 -6.95 5.98
CA THR A 36 4.85 -6.16 7.18
C THR A 36 6.26 -6.41 7.73
N SER A 37 6.79 -7.63 7.62
CA SER A 37 8.17 -7.99 7.96
C SER A 37 9.24 -7.22 7.18
N LYS A 38 8.87 -6.66 6.03
CA LYS A 38 9.77 -5.84 5.19
C LYS A 38 9.57 -4.34 5.38
N VAL A 39 8.49 -3.93 6.05
CA VAL A 39 8.23 -2.51 6.35
C VAL A 39 9.22 -2.05 7.41
N ARG A 40 10.00 -1.02 7.09
CA ARG A 40 10.96 -0.43 8.03
C ARG A 40 10.21 0.52 8.97
N LEU A 41 10.12 0.13 10.23
CA LEU A 41 9.59 0.98 11.29
C LEU A 41 10.72 1.82 11.91
N LEU A 42 10.35 2.99 12.42
CA LEU A 42 11.25 3.74 13.30
C LEU A 42 11.46 2.96 14.60
N GLU A 43 12.67 3.03 15.13
CA GLU A 43 12.98 2.47 16.45
C GLU A 43 12.06 3.09 17.51
N GLY A 44 11.47 2.25 18.37
CA GLY A 44 10.52 2.70 19.40
C GLY A 44 9.07 2.86 18.93
N ALA A 45 8.78 2.83 17.61
CA ALA A 45 7.43 3.09 17.11
C ALA A 45 6.42 2.03 17.58
N LEU A 46 6.82 0.76 17.61
CA LEU A 46 5.95 -0.34 18.03
C LEU A 46 5.70 -0.31 19.53
N GLU A 47 6.70 0.04 20.31
CA GLU A 47 6.62 0.25 21.75
C GLU A 47 5.67 1.41 22.08
N CYS A 48 5.76 2.51 21.33
CA CYS A 48 4.86 3.65 21.48
C CYS A 48 3.41 3.28 21.17
N ALA A 49 3.17 2.54 20.08
CA ALA A 49 1.83 2.06 19.73
C ALA A 49 1.27 1.13 20.81
N ARG A 50 2.07 0.17 21.31
CA ARG A 50 1.70 -0.73 22.42
C ARG A 50 1.39 0.00 23.71
N ALA A 51 2.08 1.10 23.98
CA ALA A 51 1.83 1.97 25.13
C ALA A 51 0.58 2.86 24.97
N GLY A 52 -0.12 2.79 23.83
CA GLY A 52 -1.35 3.53 23.57
C GLY A 52 -1.13 4.96 23.06
N TYR A 53 0.09 5.33 22.67
CA TYR A 53 0.38 6.63 22.07
C TYR A 53 -0.07 6.66 20.60
N ILE A 54 -1.39 6.79 20.39
CA ILE A 54 -2.03 6.76 19.07
C ILE A 54 -2.46 8.17 18.65
N PRO A 55 -1.81 8.79 17.65
CA PRO A 55 -2.18 10.12 17.15
C PRO A 55 -3.60 10.16 16.57
N ALA A 56 -4.27 11.31 16.68
CA ALA A 56 -5.60 11.49 16.07
C ALA A 56 -5.57 11.32 14.54
N GLY A 57 -4.50 11.78 13.88
CA GLY A 57 -4.33 11.61 12.44
C GLY A 57 -4.24 10.16 11.99
N LEU A 58 -3.64 9.28 12.81
CA LEU A 58 -3.60 7.85 12.56
C LEU A 58 -5.02 7.26 12.55
N LYS A 59 -5.83 7.61 13.56
CA LYS A 59 -7.23 7.16 13.64
C LYS A 59 -8.04 7.62 12.43
N ALA A 60 -7.92 8.89 12.06
CA ALA A 60 -8.60 9.44 10.90
C ALA A 60 -8.20 8.75 9.58
N ASN A 61 -6.90 8.48 9.39
CA ASN A 61 -6.39 7.75 8.23
C ASN A 61 -6.94 6.32 8.17
N ARG A 62 -6.99 5.64 9.32
CA ARG A 62 -7.53 4.29 9.45
C ARG A 62 -9.03 4.27 9.11
N GLU A 63 -9.82 5.15 9.71
CA GLU A 63 -11.27 5.25 9.42
C GLU A 63 -11.53 5.49 7.93
N PHE A 64 -10.69 6.30 7.27
CA PHE A 64 -10.82 6.59 5.85
C PHE A 64 -10.44 5.40 4.95
N ALA A 65 -9.34 4.71 5.23
CA ALA A 65 -8.73 3.76 4.30
C ALA A 65 -8.86 2.28 4.68
N GLU A 66 -9.24 1.91 5.91
CA GLU A 66 -9.26 0.50 6.33
C GLU A 66 -10.27 -0.34 5.55
N CYS A 67 -11.32 0.27 4.99
CA CYS A 67 -12.32 -0.37 4.12
C CYS A 67 -11.75 -1.02 2.84
N MET A 68 -10.54 -0.64 2.41
CA MET A 68 -9.84 -1.25 1.27
C MET A 68 -8.79 -2.29 1.69
N VAL A 69 -8.58 -2.49 2.99
CA VAL A 69 -7.50 -3.33 3.53
C VAL A 69 -8.05 -4.64 4.07
N THR A 70 -7.35 -5.74 3.83
CA THR A 70 -7.55 -7.02 4.51
C THR A 70 -6.23 -7.46 5.12
N TYR A 71 -6.29 -8.00 6.34
CA TYR A 71 -5.13 -8.49 7.07
C TYR A 71 -5.13 -10.01 7.07
N GLU A 72 -3.99 -10.61 6.77
CA GLU A 72 -3.74 -12.01 7.10
C GLU A 72 -3.56 -12.20 8.61
N ASP A 73 -3.59 -13.45 9.04
CA ASP A 73 -3.35 -13.81 10.44
C ASP A 73 -1.96 -13.35 10.92
N LYS A 74 -1.82 -13.21 12.24
CA LYS A 74 -0.55 -12.92 12.96
C LYS A 74 -0.03 -11.47 12.83
N ILE A 75 -0.85 -10.54 12.33
CA ILE A 75 -0.52 -9.11 12.38
C ILE A 75 -1.17 -8.49 13.62
N SER A 76 -0.35 -8.02 14.56
CA SER A 76 -0.81 -7.36 15.79
C SER A 76 -1.50 -6.03 15.49
N ASP A 77 -2.47 -5.63 16.32
CA ASP A 77 -3.20 -4.38 16.12
C ASP A 77 -2.31 -3.13 16.21
N ASP A 78 -1.24 -3.16 17.01
CA ASP A 78 -0.25 -2.08 17.08
C ASP A 78 0.44 -1.88 15.72
N LEU A 79 0.82 -2.99 15.09
CA LEU A 79 1.43 -2.96 13.75
C LEU A 79 0.43 -2.51 12.69
N LYS A 80 -0.83 -2.97 12.76
CA LYS A 80 -1.91 -2.47 11.88
C LYS A 80 -2.10 -0.97 12.03
N ALA A 81 -2.09 -0.46 13.26
CA ALA A 81 -2.21 0.96 13.55
C ALA A 81 -1.07 1.76 12.89
N LEU A 82 0.17 1.31 13.04
CA LEU A 82 1.34 1.98 12.45
C LEU A 82 1.29 2.07 10.92
N LEU A 83 0.58 1.18 10.22
CA LEU A 83 0.40 1.30 8.76
C LEU A 83 -0.46 2.50 8.33
N PHE A 84 -1.17 3.13 9.26
CA PHE A 84 -1.96 4.34 9.02
C PHE A 84 -1.35 5.60 9.66
N ASP A 85 -0.18 5.47 10.27
CA ASP A 85 0.47 6.60 10.94
C ASP A 85 0.83 7.72 9.94
N PRO A 86 0.43 8.97 10.21
CA PRO A 86 0.75 10.09 9.33
C PRO A 86 2.24 10.40 9.36
N GLN A 87 2.92 10.17 8.24
CA GLN A 87 4.35 10.44 8.10
C GLN A 87 4.59 11.87 7.60
N THR A 88 5.14 12.73 8.46
CA THR A 88 5.62 14.06 8.05
C THR A 88 6.99 13.91 7.39
N ALA A 89 7.13 14.35 6.14
CA ALA A 89 8.36 14.16 5.36
C ALA A 89 8.81 12.69 5.26
N GLY A 90 7.84 11.78 5.09
CA GLY A 90 8.10 10.36 4.88
C GLY A 90 8.90 10.04 3.62
N GLY A 91 9.20 8.76 3.44
CA GLY A 91 9.87 8.26 2.25
C GLY A 91 9.00 8.29 0.99
N LEU A 92 9.63 8.01 -0.15
CA LEU A 92 8.94 7.82 -1.43
C LEU A 92 8.48 6.37 -1.57
N LEU A 93 7.19 6.16 -1.85
CA LEU A 93 6.63 4.87 -2.25
C LEU A 93 6.48 4.82 -3.77
N ILE A 94 7.08 3.82 -4.42
CA ILE A 94 7.02 3.60 -5.87
C ILE A 94 6.76 2.13 -6.21
N SER A 95 6.10 1.91 -7.33
CA SER A 95 6.00 0.60 -7.99
C SER A 95 6.85 0.59 -9.25
N VAL A 96 7.65 -0.46 -9.44
CA VAL A 96 8.45 -0.68 -10.65
C VAL A 96 8.18 -2.07 -11.22
N GLN A 97 8.57 -2.29 -12.48
CA GLN A 97 8.54 -3.63 -13.07
C GLN A 97 9.46 -4.57 -12.30
N LYS A 98 9.07 -5.84 -12.17
CA LYS A 98 9.78 -6.83 -11.36
C LYS A 98 11.23 -7.00 -11.80
N GLU A 99 11.46 -6.92 -13.10
CA GLU A 99 12.76 -7.08 -13.75
C GLU A 99 13.71 -5.92 -13.43
N SER A 100 13.17 -4.75 -13.07
CA SER A 100 13.94 -3.56 -12.73
C SER A 100 14.23 -3.40 -11.23
N VAL A 101 13.67 -4.25 -10.37
CA VAL A 101 13.79 -4.12 -8.91
C VAL A 101 15.24 -4.21 -8.46
N ALA A 102 15.97 -5.21 -8.94
CA ALA A 102 17.37 -5.44 -8.54
C ALA A 102 18.27 -4.25 -8.94
N ASP A 103 18.16 -3.80 -10.19
CA ASP A 103 18.93 -2.67 -10.72
C ASP A 103 18.62 -1.37 -9.96
N LEU A 104 17.35 -1.11 -9.65
CA LEU A 104 16.94 0.06 -8.88
C LEU A 104 17.51 0.03 -7.47
N ILE A 105 17.41 -1.11 -6.77
CA ILE A 105 17.94 -1.25 -5.41
C ILE A 105 19.45 -1.01 -5.41
N GLN A 106 20.17 -1.58 -6.38
CA GLN A 106 21.61 -1.38 -6.50
C GLN A 106 21.96 0.09 -6.76
N ALA A 107 21.25 0.74 -7.69
CA ALA A 107 21.48 2.15 -8.03
C ALA A 107 21.20 3.10 -6.85
N LEU A 108 20.15 2.84 -6.06
CA LEU A 108 19.83 3.60 -4.86
C LEU A 108 20.86 3.37 -3.75
N ALA A 109 21.25 2.12 -3.51
CA ALA A 109 22.27 1.77 -2.53
C ALA A 109 23.62 2.42 -2.84
N ALA A 110 24.03 2.43 -4.11
CA ALA A 110 25.27 3.10 -4.57
C ALA A 110 25.27 4.62 -4.30
N ARG A 111 24.10 5.23 -4.12
CA ARG A 111 23.92 6.65 -3.79
C ARG A 111 23.65 6.89 -2.30
N GLY A 112 23.75 5.85 -1.46
CA GLY A 112 23.44 5.92 -0.04
C GLY A 112 21.96 6.10 0.28
N VAL A 113 21.06 5.84 -0.67
CA VAL A 113 19.62 5.97 -0.46
C VAL A 113 19.07 4.66 0.09
N SER A 114 18.47 4.73 1.28
CA SER A 114 17.78 3.60 1.90
C SER A 114 16.53 3.21 1.10
N VAL A 115 16.44 1.92 0.74
CA VAL A 115 15.31 1.35 0.01
C VAL A 115 14.86 0.03 0.64
N ALA A 116 13.55 -0.23 0.62
CA ALA A 116 12.96 -1.49 1.03
C ALA A 116 11.90 -1.90 0.01
N GLU A 117 12.00 -3.13 -0.51
CA GLU A 117 10.91 -3.76 -1.25
C GLU A 117 9.90 -4.30 -0.25
N ILE A 118 8.78 -3.61 -0.07
CA ILE A 118 7.79 -3.94 0.98
C ILE A 118 6.61 -4.77 0.48
N GLY A 119 6.60 -5.19 -0.79
CA GLY A 119 5.44 -5.85 -1.37
C GLY A 119 5.38 -5.78 -2.88
N SER A 120 4.18 -6.01 -3.43
CA SER A 120 3.96 -6.07 -4.87
C SER A 120 2.61 -5.49 -5.29
N VAL A 121 2.54 -5.07 -6.55
CA VAL A 121 1.30 -4.77 -7.25
C VAL A 121 0.91 -6.01 -8.05
N GLN A 122 -0.35 -6.43 -7.94
CA GLN A 122 -0.89 -7.63 -8.57
C GLN A 122 -2.15 -7.31 -9.39
N PRO A 123 -2.58 -8.20 -10.32
CA PRO A 123 -3.86 -8.06 -10.99
C PRO A 123 -5.01 -7.88 -10.00
N ARG A 124 -6.02 -7.09 -10.39
CA ARG A 124 -7.18 -6.78 -9.53
C ARG A 124 -7.79 -8.04 -8.92
N THR A 125 -7.86 -8.08 -7.58
CA THR A 125 -8.63 -9.09 -6.84
C THR A 125 -9.89 -8.45 -6.22
N LYS A 126 -10.64 -9.19 -5.40
CA LYS A 126 -11.73 -8.59 -4.60
C LYS A 126 -11.17 -7.63 -3.54
N VAL A 127 -10.04 -7.98 -2.93
CA VAL A 127 -9.34 -7.17 -1.93
C VAL A 127 -8.48 -6.13 -2.66
N LEU A 128 -8.53 -4.87 -2.23
CA LEU A 128 -7.74 -3.79 -2.83
C LEU A 128 -6.30 -3.80 -2.31
N ILE A 129 -6.13 -3.85 -0.99
CA ILE A 129 -4.85 -3.99 -0.31
C ILE A 129 -4.90 -5.18 0.63
N GLU A 130 -3.99 -6.13 0.42
CA GLU A 130 -3.77 -7.24 1.32
C GLU A 130 -2.49 -6.99 2.13
N VAL A 131 -2.57 -7.16 3.44
CA VAL A 131 -1.45 -7.00 4.35
C VAL A 131 -1.11 -8.37 4.93
N ALA A 132 0.12 -8.79 4.67
CA ALA A 132 0.67 -10.09 5.06
C ALA A 132 1.85 -9.92 6.02
N PRO A 133 2.18 -10.95 6.82
CA PRO A 133 3.42 -11.00 7.61
C PRO A 133 4.65 -10.75 6.76
#